data_AF-X2CU99-F1
#
_entry.id   AF-X2CU99-F1
#
_cell.length_a   1.000
_cell.length_b   1.000
_cell.length_c   1.000
_cell.angle_alpha   90.00
_cell.angle_beta   90.00
_cell.angle_gamma   90.00
#
_symmetry.space_group_name_H-M   'P 1'
#
loop_
_entity.id
_entity.type
_entity.pdbx_description
1 polymer ?
#
loop_
_entity_poly.entity_id
_entity_poly.type
_entity_poly.pdbx_seq_one_letter_code
_entity_poly.pdbx_strand_id
1 'polypeptide(L)' 'ACGLVKNLALMVYITVGSAANPILEFLEEWGTENFEEISPAVIPQAAKIFVNGCWVGIHRNPDLLVKTLRRLRRQ' A
#
# COMPACT_ATOMS: atom_id res chain seq x y z
N ALA A 1 14.44 -8.50 32.80
CA ALA A 1 15.00 -8.81 31.47
C ALA A 1 14.26 -9.93 30.71
N CYS A 2 13.44 -10.75 31.38
CA CYS A 2 12.58 -11.71 30.67
C CYS A 2 11.68 -10.96 29.66
N GLY A 3 11.79 -11.31 28.38
CA GLY A 3 11.02 -10.71 27.28
C GLY A 3 11.53 -9.39 26.71
N LEU A 4 12.55 -8.77 27.32
CA LEU A 4 13.14 -7.51 26.80
C LEU A 4 14.14 -7.80 25.67
N VAL A 5 14.95 -8.84 25.84
CA VAL A 5 15.82 -9.36 24.78
C VAL A 5 15.04 -10.36 23.93
N LYS A 6 15.05 -10.14 22.62
CA LYS A 6 14.41 -11.02 21.64
C LYS A 6 15.46 -11.48 20.63
N ASN A 7 15.41 -12.76 20.26
CA ASN A 7 16.27 -13.36 19.26
C ASN A 7 15.48 -13.57 17.95
N LEU A 8 16.14 -13.38 16.81
CA LEU A 8 15.53 -13.61 15.49
C LEU A 8 15.54 -15.09 15.14
N ALA A 9 14.50 -15.55 14.42
CA ALA A 9 14.46 -16.90 13.87
C ALA A 9 15.30 -17.00 12.58
N LEU A 10 15.68 -18.23 12.21
CA LEU A 10 16.70 -18.50 11.16
C LEU A 10 16.42 -17.87 9.79
N MET A 11 15.16 -17.83 9.35
CA MET A 11 14.78 -17.30 8.03
C MET A 11 14.19 -15.88 8.11
N VAL A 12 14.35 -15.18 9.23
CA VAL A 12 13.87 -13.79 9.34
C VAL A 12 14.69 -12.89 8.42
N TYR A 13 13.98 -12.04 7.70
CA TYR A 13 14.55 -10.94 6.95
C TYR A 13 14.00 -9.62 7.48
N ILE A 14 14.88 -8.67 7.80
CA ILE A 14 14.51 -7.31 8.20
C ILE A 14 14.57 -6.43 6.95
N THR A 15 13.48 -5.73 6.65
CA THR A 15 13.39 -4.83 5.49
C THR A 15 14.38 -3.67 5.62
N VAL A 16 15.09 -3.35 4.55
CA VAL A 16 16.05 -2.23 4.49
C VAL A 16 15.45 -0.90 4.00
N GLY A 17 14.18 -0.93 3.61
CA GLY A 17 13.49 0.21 3.01
C GLY A 17 13.71 0.33 1.50
N SER A 18 12.80 1.03 0.84
CA SER A 18 12.86 1.36 -0.58
C SER A 18 12.10 2.66 -0.82
N ALA A 19 12.41 3.36 -1.93
CA ALA A 19 11.68 4.56 -2.30
C ALA A 19 10.20 4.25 -2.55
N ALA A 20 9.30 5.11 -2.05
CA ALA A 20 7.86 4.96 -2.24
C ALA A 20 7.39 5.52 -3.59
N ASN A 21 8.17 6.42 -4.21
CA ASN A 21 7.77 7.16 -5.42
C ASN A 21 7.28 6.26 -6.56
N PRO A 22 7.94 5.15 -6.92
CA PRO A 22 7.46 4.27 -7.99
C PRO A 22 6.10 3.63 -7.68
N ILE A 23 5.79 3.41 -6.39
CA ILE A 23 4.48 2.90 -5.98
C ILE A 23 3.42 3.99 -6.08
N LEU A 24 3.76 5.24 -5.72
CA LEU A 24 2.85 6.37 -5.81
C LEU A 24 2.47 6.67 -7.26
N GLU A 25 3.47 6.78 -8.14
CA GLU A 25 3.27 6.98 -9.59
C GLU A 25 2.41 5.85 -10.18
N PHE A 26 2.73 4.60 -9.85
CA PHE A 26 1.90 3.47 -10.29
C PHE A 26 0.46 3.58 -9.79
N LEU A 27 0.22 3.96 -8.54
CA LEU A 27 -1.13 4.07 -7.99
C LEU A 27 -1.93 5.18 -8.67
N GLU A 28 -1.30 6.31 -8.96
CA GLU A 28 -1.89 7.43 -9.71
C GLU A 28 -2.27 7.00 -11.14
N GLU A 29 -1.34 6.35 -11.85
CA GLU A 29 -1.59 5.82 -13.20
C GLU A 29 -2.66 4.71 -13.22
N TRP A 30 -2.79 3.95 -12.13
CA TRP A 30 -3.68 2.80 -12.04
C TRP A 30 -5.01 3.09 -11.33
N GLY A 31 -5.50 4.33 -11.41
CA GLY A 31 -6.88 4.67 -11.04
C GLY A 31 -7.12 4.82 -9.53
N THR A 32 -6.07 5.14 -8.76
CA THR A 32 -6.24 5.66 -7.41
C THR A 32 -6.63 7.14 -7.51
N GLU A 33 -7.83 7.48 -7.05
CA GLU A 33 -8.36 8.85 -7.06
C GLU A 33 -7.89 9.57 -5.79
N ASN A 34 -7.27 10.74 -5.95
CA ASN A 34 -6.85 11.58 -4.82
C ASN A 34 -8.05 12.32 -4.19
N PHE A 35 -7.83 13.03 -3.09
CA PHE A 35 -8.92 13.72 -2.37
C PHE A 35 -9.46 14.95 -3.10
N GLU A 36 -8.70 15.53 -4.02
CA GLU A 36 -9.13 16.68 -4.83
C GLU A 36 -10.15 16.25 -5.90
N GLU A 37 -10.12 14.97 -6.29
CA GLU A 37 -10.94 14.38 -7.35
C GLU A 37 -12.25 13.74 -6.86
N ILE A 38 -12.46 13.61 -5.54
CA ILE A 38 -13.57 12.81 -4.99
C ILE A 38 -14.51 13.60 -4.08
N SER A 39 -15.79 13.24 -4.12
CA SER A 39 -16.75 13.63 -3.09
C SER A 39 -16.64 12.70 -1.87
N PRO A 40 -16.74 13.21 -0.62
CA PRO A 40 -16.75 12.35 0.57
C PRO A 40 -17.81 11.24 0.54
N ALA A 41 -18.90 11.44 -0.21
CA ALA A 41 -19.99 10.47 -0.34
C ALA A 41 -19.57 9.16 -1.02
N VAL A 42 -18.48 9.15 -1.81
CA VAL A 42 -17.99 7.94 -2.51
C VAL A 42 -16.99 7.10 -1.69
N ILE A 43 -16.45 7.67 -0.61
CA ILE A 43 -15.44 7.01 0.23
C ILE A 43 -15.96 5.70 0.84
N PRO A 44 -17.21 5.60 1.34
CA PRO A 44 -17.72 4.35 1.93
C PRO A 44 -17.83 3.18 0.94
N GLN A 45 -17.90 3.44 -0.36
CA GLN A 45 -18.06 2.43 -1.41
C GLN A 45 -16.74 2.06 -2.10
N ALA A 46 -15.63 2.70 -1.71
CA ALA A 46 -14.31 2.48 -2.30
C ALA A 46 -13.31 1.99 -1.24
N ALA A 47 -12.19 1.42 -1.70
CA ALA A 47 -11.10 1.03 -0.81
C ALA A 47 -10.17 2.20 -0.53
N LYS A 48 -9.79 2.41 0.73
CA LYS A 48 -8.80 3.40 1.12
C LYS A 48 -7.39 2.87 0.83
N ILE A 49 -6.57 3.66 0.15
CA ILE A 49 -5.20 3.30 -0.19
C ILE A 49 -4.23 4.05 0.71
N PHE A 50 -3.39 3.31 1.43
CA PHE A 50 -2.36 3.86 2.30
C PHE A 50 -0.97 3.45 1.83
N VAL A 51 -0.04 4.39 1.79
CA VAL A 51 1.37 4.15 1.51
C VAL A 51 2.18 4.74 2.66
N ASN A 52 2.91 3.89 3.39
CA ASN A 52 3.72 4.27 4.54
C ASN A 52 2.95 5.09 5.62
N GLY A 53 1.67 4.76 5.82
CA GLY A 53 0.79 5.43 6.79
C GLY A 53 0.11 6.70 6.26
N CYS A 54 0.52 7.23 5.11
CA CYS A 54 -0.18 8.32 4.45
C CYS A 54 -1.38 7.76 3.69
N TRP A 55 -2.57 8.33 3.91
CA TRP A 55 -3.74 8.02 3.09
C TRP A 55 -3.59 8.80 1.77
N VAL A 56 -3.35 8.09 0.66
CA VAL A 56 -3.04 8.74 -0.62
C VAL A 56 -4.28 8.91 -1.51
N GLY A 57 -5.34 8.14 -1.27
CA GLY A 57 -6.57 8.23 -2.05
C GLY A 57 -7.50 7.04 -1.85
N ILE A 58 -8.44 6.89 -2.77
CA ILE A 58 -9.36 5.75 -2.82
C ILE A 58 -9.24 5.01 -4.15
N HIS A 59 -9.67 3.75 -4.18
CA HIS A 59 -9.72 2.97 -5.41
C HIS A 59 -11.04 2.19 -5.49
N ARG A 60 -11.73 2.28 -6.64
CA ARG A 60 -13.06 1.67 -6.85
C ARG A 60 -13.02 0.16 -7.13
N ASN A 61 -11.91 -0.36 -7.67
CA ASN A 61 -11.72 -1.79 -7.97
C ASN A 61 -10.44 -2.38 -7.31
N PRO A 62 -10.41 -2.51 -5.98
CA PRO A 62 -9.21 -2.91 -5.24
C PRO A 62 -8.72 -4.33 -5.57
N ASP A 63 -9.61 -5.24 -5.96
CA ASP A 63 -9.24 -6.63 -6.26
C ASP A 63 -8.31 -6.73 -7.46
N LEU A 64 -8.61 -5.97 -8.52
CA LEU A 64 -7.75 -5.90 -9.71
C LEU A 64 -6.42 -5.24 -9.38
N LEU A 65 -6.42 -4.16 -8.60
CA LEU A 65 -5.21 -3.46 -8.17
C LEU A 65 -4.28 -4.40 -7.38
N VAL A 66 -4.81 -5.11 -6.39
CA VAL A 66 -4.04 -6.07 -5.57
C VAL A 66 -3.48 -7.20 -6.42
N LYS A 67 -4.26 -7.73 -7.37
CA LYS A 67 -3.79 -8.76 -8.31
C LYS A 67 -2.60 -8.26 -9.14
N THR A 68 -2.68 -7.03 -9.64
CA THR A 68 -1.60 -6.42 -10.44
C THR A 68 -0.36 -6.14 -9.61
N LEU A 69 -0.48 -5.54 -8.42
CA LEU A 69 0.64 -5.28 -7.51
C LEU A 69 1.36 -6.58 -7.12
N ARG A 70 0.60 -7.64 -6.80
CA ARG A 70 1.16 -8.97 -6.49
C ARG A 70 1.93 -9.58 -7.66
N ARG A 71 1.46 -9.36 -8.89
CA ARG A 71 2.15 -9.81 -10.11
C ARG A 71 3.45 -9.05 -10.29
N LEU A 72 3.43 -7.72 -10.23
CA LEU A 72 4.61 -6.87 -10.40
C LEU A 72 5.70 -7.18 -9.37
N ARG A 73 5.35 -7.45 -8.11
CA ARG A 73 6.30 -7.83 -7.05
C ARG A 73 6.99 -9.19 -7.28
N ARG A 74 6.37 -10.09 -8.06
CA ARG A 74 6.87 -11.47 -8.28
C ARG A 74 7.63 -11.62 -9.59
N GLN A 75 7.69 -10.56 -10.39
CA GLN A 75 8.55 -10.45 -11.57
C GLN A 75 9.92 -9.94 -11.12
#